data_AF-A0A939D147-F1
#
_entry.id   AF-A0A939D147-F1
#
_cell.length_a   1.000
_cell.length_b   1.000
_cell.length_c   1.000
_cell.angle_alpha   90.00
_cell.angle_beta   90.00
_cell.angle_gamma   90.00
#
_symmetry.space_group_name_H-M   'P 1'
#
loop_
_entity.id
_entity.type
_entity.pdbx_description
1 polymer ?
#
loop_
_entity_poly.entity_id
_entity_poly.type
_entity_poly.pdbx_seq_one_letter_code
_entity_poly.pdbx_strand_id
1 'polypeptide(L)'
;MSLCINPVCPKPNHPNNQQNRFCQSCGSHLELLGRYRVTRLLSDKTGFSKVYEAYEQDTSKILKILKEDLSGDAKAVELFQQEVTVLGQFKHPGIPKEDSYFQYQTRNGLVLHCIAMEKIDGYNLEQWLQQQNSSISQEQAIDWLRQLIEILDVVHSKQYLHRDIKPSNIMVRPPLEKDWGNLVLIDFGTASEINKTYQDQLSNGDKMTALMSSGYSAPEQMNGQAVPQSDFFALGRTFVFLLTGYHPLEMYDVQQNLLHWQNHATHISPLLLNLIDWLTALNIEKRPASTQEILHSLEEIETQLTDTTPTNSNILESSNLEHFPVDINHNSLPPNKQPEKVPLLVFFAVLFVVLGLLSIVALATRKSDFSETSYYRQYPEKKGNIDYFSYQEGRDSQGRIAEFNIVVLSLKYKWLLGSNFQIKYNDEIISVDLLKLNLEQEGIEKIMEAPNEIISVGTASCKGDRLVQERVALERSKQVQLLVKNLFINTPNVKSYRLLNLGQFQRSDCQANQDLTTYQTSVILIGVKRESSSVIIDEALRNRLEKKPFADFKLEDYSLGSAQKFKTIPSNL
;
A
#
# COMPACT_ATOMS: atom_id res chain seq x y z
N MET A 1 35.46 5.14 5.93
CA MET A 1 35.48 4.06 6.95
C MET A 1 34.94 2.81 6.30
N SER A 2 35.57 1.66 6.49
CA SER A 2 35.10 0.39 5.92
C SER A 2 34.08 -0.29 6.84
N LEU A 3 32.99 -0.76 6.24
CA LEU A 3 31.86 -1.39 6.91
C LEU A 3 31.90 -2.91 6.68
N CYS A 4 31.77 -3.69 7.75
CA CYS A 4 31.62 -5.13 7.67
C CYS A 4 30.18 -5.50 7.29
N ILE A 5 30.01 -6.35 6.28
CA ILE A 5 28.69 -6.84 5.82
C ILE A 5 28.22 -8.10 6.53
N ASN A 6 29.00 -8.64 7.47
CA ASN A 6 28.59 -9.81 8.24
C ASN A 6 27.42 -9.43 9.18
N PRO A 7 26.20 -9.98 9.00
CA PRO A 7 25.01 -9.58 9.75
C PRO A 7 25.09 -9.86 11.25
N VAL A 8 25.96 -10.78 11.68
CA VAL A 8 26.17 -11.09 13.11
C VAL A 8 27.40 -10.39 13.71
N CYS A 9 28.01 -9.45 12.98
CA CYS A 9 29.15 -8.69 13.48
C CYS A 9 28.71 -7.76 14.63
N PRO A 10 29.34 -7.83 15.82
CA PRO A 10 28.92 -7.00 16.96
C PRO A 10 29.25 -5.51 16.77
N LYS A 11 30.31 -5.18 16.01
CA LYS A 11 30.66 -3.80 15.66
C LYS A 11 31.08 -3.67 14.18
N PRO A 12 30.12 -3.61 13.24
CA PRO A 12 30.41 -3.63 11.81
C PRO A 12 31.17 -2.40 11.31
N ASN A 13 31.04 -1.25 11.99
CA ASN A 13 31.70 0.01 11.68
C ASN A 13 32.93 0.29 12.57
N HIS A 14 33.65 -0.75 13.00
CA HIS A 14 34.82 -0.59 13.87
C HIS A 14 35.84 0.41 13.28
N PRO A 15 36.36 1.40 14.05
CA PRO A 15 37.23 2.47 13.53
C PRO A 15 38.45 1.98 12.75
N ASN A 16 39.08 0.92 13.24
CA ASN A 16 40.27 0.33 12.62
C ASN A 16 39.99 -0.49 11.34
N ASN A 17 38.73 -0.65 10.92
CA ASN A 17 38.41 -1.39 9.70
C ASN A 17 39.02 -0.74 8.44
N GLN A 18 39.21 0.59 8.41
CA GLN A 18 39.69 1.28 7.21
C GLN A 18 41.06 0.76 6.72
N GLN A 19 41.98 0.47 7.64
CA GLN A 19 43.37 0.10 7.33
C GLN A 19 43.60 -1.43 7.33
N ASN A 20 42.56 -2.23 7.60
CA ASN A 20 42.70 -3.67 7.79
C ASN A 20 41.98 -4.46 6.70
N ARG A 21 42.51 -5.64 6.35
CA ARG A 21 41.87 -6.58 5.42
C ARG A 21 40.70 -7.35 6.05
N PHE A 22 40.73 -7.49 7.37
CA PHE A 22 39.73 -8.21 8.16
C PHE A 22 39.04 -7.27 9.13
N CYS A 23 37.75 -7.52 9.37
CA CYS A 23 36.94 -6.81 10.34
C CYS A 23 37.53 -7.03 11.73
N GLN A 24 37.82 -5.94 12.43
CA GLN A 24 38.45 -6.00 13.75
C GLN A 24 37.50 -6.50 14.85
N SER A 25 36.20 -6.62 14.53
CA SER A 25 35.19 -7.09 15.46
C SER A 25 34.79 -8.56 15.28
N CYS A 26 34.87 -9.12 14.07
CA CYS A 26 34.41 -10.49 13.80
C CYS A 26 35.34 -11.31 12.88
N GLY A 27 36.43 -10.73 12.37
CA GLY A 27 37.40 -11.40 11.50
C GLY A 27 36.94 -11.67 10.06
N SER A 28 35.72 -11.26 9.65
CA SER A 28 35.28 -11.35 8.25
C SER A 28 36.12 -10.47 7.33
N HIS A 29 36.34 -10.89 6.08
CA HIS A 29 37.02 -10.07 5.07
C HIS A 29 36.24 -8.78 4.80
N LEU A 30 36.95 -7.64 4.77
CA LEU A 30 36.37 -6.32 4.47
C LEU A 30 36.47 -5.96 2.97
N GLU A 31 37.25 -6.72 2.21
CA GLU A 31 37.43 -6.57 0.77
C GLU A 31 36.84 -7.81 0.09
N LEU A 32 35.66 -7.64 -0.52
CA LEU A 32 34.89 -8.71 -1.12
C LEU A 32 35.46 -9.03 -2.50
N LEU A 33 35.72 -10.32 -2.75
CA LEU A 33 36.43 -10.80 -3.95
C LEU A 33 37.81 -10.16 -4.20
N GLY A 34 38.41 -9.51 -3.20
CA GLY A 34 39.61 -8.69 -3.44
C GLY A 34 39.37 -7.46 -4.32
N ARG A 35 38.11 -7.03 -4.51
CA ARG A 35 37.70 -5.94 -5.42
C ARG A 35 36.88 -4.86 -4.72
N TYR A 36 35.84 -5.25 -3.99
CA TYR A 36 34.85 -4.31 -3.46
C TYR A 36 35.05 -4.06 -1.97
N ARG A 37 35.22 -2.79 -1.59
CA ARG A 37 35.33 -2.36 -0.20
C ARG A 37 34.09 -1.57 0.20
N VAL A 38 33.28 -2.15 1.09
CA VAL A 38 32.00 -1.57 1.51
C VAL A 38 32.26 -0.45 2.51
N THR A 39 31.54 0.66 2.38
CA THR A 39 31.75 1.87 3.20
C THR A 39 30.53 2.27 4.00
N ARG A 40 29.33 2.09 3.45
CA ARG A 40 28.09 2.59 4.07
C ARG A 40 26.89 1.72 3.71
N LEU A 41 25.99 1.50 4.69
CA LEU A 41 24.66 0.97 4.43
C LEU A 41 23.77 2.13 3.97
N LEU A 42 23.16 2.00 2.79
CA LEU A 42 22.25 3.00 2.23
C LEU A 42 20.80 2.70 2.59
N SER A 43 20.41 1.43 2.55
CA SER A 43 19.05 0.99 2.90
C SER A 43 19.03 -0.47 3.34
N ASP A 44 18.24 -0.80 4.35
CA ASP A 44 17.90 -2.18 4.76
C ASP A 44 16.39 -2.48 4.68
N LYS A 45 15.60 -1.46 4.31
CA LYS A 45 14.13 -1.53 4.24
C LYS A 45 13.60 -1.92 2.86
N THR A 46 14.42 -1.79 1.83
CA THR A 46 14.06 -2.03 0.42
C THR A 46 13.90 -3.52 0.13
N GLY A 47 12.67 -3.99 -0.07
CA GLY A 47 12.38 -5.35 -0.54
C GLY A 47 13.14 -6.45 0.22
N PHE A 48 13.71 -7.39 -0.54
CA PHE A 48 14.44 -8.55 -0.04
C PHE A 48 15.96 -8.33 0.12
N SER A 49 16.47 -7.13 -0.14
CA SER A 49 17.91 -6.85 -0.09
C SER A 49 18.29 -5.72 0.86
N LYS A 50 19.54 -5.72 1.31
CA LYS A 50 20.22 -4.59 1.93
C LYS A 50 21.10 -3.94 0.86
N VAL A 51 21.01 -2.62 0.72
CA VAL A 51 21.73 -1.84 -0.29
C VAL A 51 22.86 -1.07 0.39
N TYR A 52 24.07 -1.24 -0.12
CA TYR A 52 25.28 -0.63 0.40
C TYR A 52 25.98 0.21 -0.66
N GLU A 53 26.73 1.20 -0.21
CA GLU A 53 27.76 1.86 -0.99
C GLU A 53 29.08 1.09 -0.80
N ALA A 54 29.74 0.82 -1.92
CA ALA A 54 31.05 0.19 -1.96
C ALA A 54 31.97 0.92 -2.95
N TYR A 55 33.26 0.63 -2.88
CA TYR A 55 34.26 1.14 -3.80
C TYR A 55 35.03 -0.02 -4.41
N GLU A 56 35.22 0.04 -5.72
CA GLU A 56 36.24 -0.73 -6.42
C GLU A 56 37.35 0.26 -6.79
N GLN A 57 38.49 0.16 -6.10
CA GLN A 57 39.54 1.18 -6.16
C GLN A 57 38.96 2.57 -5.84
N ASP A 58 39.01 3.52 -6.77
CA ASP A 58 38.46 4.86 -6.64
C ASP A 58 37.06 5.02 -7.26
N THR A 59 36.47 3.95 -7.81
CA THR A 59 35.14 3.98 -8.43
C THR A 59 34.07 3.54 -7.44
N SER A 60 33.07 4.40 -7.20
CA SER A 60 31.94 4.04 -6.34
C SER A 60 30.99 3.05 -7.03
N LYS A 61 30.43 2.15 -6.23
CA LYS A 61 29.52 1.07 -6.65
C LYS A 61 28.35 0.96 -5.68
N ILE A 62 27.24 0.43 -6.17
CA ILE A 62 26.16 -0.08 -5.31
C ILE A 62 26.37 -1.58 -5.13
N LEU A 63 26.29 -2.03 -3.89
CA LEU A 63 26.30 -3.44 -3.53
C LEU A 63 24.95 -3.81 -2.90
N LYS A 64 24.12 -4.54 -3.63
CA LYS A 64 22.92 -5.16 -3.06
C LYS A 64 23.30 -6.52 -2.45
N ILE A 65 22.78 -6.82 -1.27
CA ILE A 65 22.99 -8.09 -0.58
C ILE A 65 21.63 -8.68 -0.22
N LEU A 66 21.35 -9.91 -0.64
CA LEU A 66 20.13 -10.62 -0.25
C LEU A 66 20.10 -10.76 1.28
N LYS A 67 18.94 -10.47 1.89
CA LYS A 67 18.78 -10.58 3.35
C LYS A 67 19.09 -12.02 3.82
N GLU A 68 19.74 -12.12 4.96
CA GLU A 68 20.25 -13.38 5.50
C GLU A 68 19.14 -14.41 5.76
N ASP A 69 17.93 -13.97 6.09
CA ASP A 69 16.76 -14.84 6.31
C ASP A 69 16.17 -15.40 5.01
N LEU A 70 16.62 -14.90 3.85
CA LEU A 70 16.22 -15.32 2.51
C LEU A 70 17.34 -16.04 1.75
N SER A 71 18.57 -16.03 2.28
CA SER A 71 19.74 -16.61 1.60
C SER A 71 19.67 -18.14 1.45
N GLY A 72 18.81 -18.81 2.23
CA GLY A 72 18.50 -20.25 2.08
C GLY A 72 17.28 -20.55 1.20
N ASP A 73 16.54 -19.54 0.77
CA ASP A 73 15.37 -19.71 -0.10
C ASP A 73 15.81 -19.69 -1.56
N ALA A 74 15.79 -20.86 -2.21
CA ALA A 74 16.20 -21.03 -3.59
C ALA A 74 15.44 -20.08 -4.55
N LYS A 75 14.17 -19.79 -4.27
CA LYS A 75 13.38 -18.90 -5.12
C LYS A 75 13.76 -17.44 -4.93
N ALA A 76 14.03 -17.02 -3.70
CA ALA A 76 14.53 -15.67 -3.43
C ALA A 76 15.91 -15.45 -4.07
N VAL A 77 16.78 -16.46 -4.02
CA VAL A 77 18.09 -16.42 -4.69
C VAL A 77 17.92 -16.34 -6.22
N GLU A 78 17.02 -17.13 -6.80
CA GLU A 78 16.73 -17.10 -8.25
C GLU A 78 16.25 -15.71 -8.69
N LEU A 79 15.29 -15.12 -7.97
CA LEU A 79 14.78 -13.77 -8.26
C LEU A 79 15.86 -12.70 -8.11
N PHE A 80 16.73 -12.84 -7.11
CA PHE A 80 17.86 -11.93 -6.94
C PHE A 80 18.88 -12.06 -8.08
N GLN A 81 19.19 -13.27 -8.53
CA GLN A 81 20.04 -13.50 -9.71
C GLN A 81 19.39 -12.98 -11.00
N GLN A 82 18.06 -13.06 -11.09
CA GLN A 82 17.30 -12.56 -12.24
C GLN A 82 17.52 -11.06 -12.42
N GLU A 83 17.60 -10.27 -11.35
CA GLU A 83 17.85 -8.82 -11.44
C GLU A 83 19.12 -8.50 -12.25
N VAL A 84 20.24 -9.16 -11.95
CA VAL A 84 21.50 -8.97 -12.71
C VAL A 84 21.37 -9.43 -14.15
N THR A 85 20.70 -10.56 -14.33
CA THR A 85 20.50 -11.16 -15.66
C THR A 85 19.69 -10.24 -16.56
N VAL A 86 18.65 -9.62 -16.00
CA VAL A 86 17.80 -8.64 -16.68
C VAL A 86 18.56 -7.36 -16.94
N LEU A 87 19.27 -6.81 -15.95
CA LEU A 87 20.05 -5.58 -16.11
C LEU A 87 21.09 -5.70 -17.23
N GLY A 88 21.79 -6.85 -17.31
CA GLY A 88 22.76 -7.12 -18.37
C GLY A 88 22.20 -7.30 -19.79
N GLN A 89 20.86 -7.29 -19.96
CA GLN A 89 20.24 -7.26 -21.29
C GLN A 89 20.29 -5.86 -21.94
N PHE A 90 20.52 -4.82 -21.13
CA PHE A 90 20.36 -3.44 -21.55
C PHE A 90 21.70 -2.71 -21.66
N LYS A 91 21.82 -1.87 -22.69
CA LYS A 91 22.96 -0.95 -22.86
C LYS A 91 22.42 0.42 -23.19
N HIS A 92 22.24 1.24 -22.16
CA HIS A 92 21.68 2.59 -22.28
C HIS A 92 22.23 3.49 -21.18
N PRO A 93 22.57 4.78 -21.42
CA PRO A 93 23.08 5.68 -20.39
C PRO A 93 22.08 5.93 -19.23
N GLY A 94 20.79 5.80 -19.51
CA GLY A 94 19.70 5.90 -18.54
C GLY A 94 19.37 4.60 -17.80
N ILE A 95 20.20 3.56 -17.90
CA ILE A 95 20.07 2.30 -17.15
C ILE A 95 21.43 1.98 -16.50
N PRO A 96 21.49 1.65 -15.19
CA PRO A 96 22.74 1.32 -14.52
C PRO A 96 23.45 0.13 -15.16
N LYS A 97 24.78 0.19 -15.23
CA LYS A 97 25.56 -0.99 -15.64
C LYS A 97 25.66 -2.00 -14.50
N GLU A 98 25.37 -3.25 -14.81
CA GLU A 98 25.73 -4.39 -14.00
C GLU A 98 27.25 -4.55 -13.91
N ASP A 99 27.75 -5.10 -12.80
CA ASP A 99 29.18 -5.39 -12.63
C ASP A 99 29.41 -6.87 -12.34
N SER A 100 28.86 -7.39 -11.24
CA SER A 100 29.10 -8.79 -10.86
C SER A 100 28.02 -9.30 -9.92
N TYR A 101 27.64 -10.57 -10.11
CA TYR A 101 26.97 -11.37 -9.09
C TYR A 101 27.99 -12.31 -8.43
N PHE A 102 27.97 -12.43 -7.11
CA PHE A 102 28.84 -13.34 -6.40
C PHE A 102 28.28 -13.80 -5.05
N GLN A 103 28.84 -14.89 -4.55
CA GLN A 103 28.61 -15.35 -3.19
C GLN A 103 29.80 -14.97 -2.31
N TYR A 104 29.51 -14.53 -1.09
CA TYR A 104 30.50 -14.23 -0.07
C TYR A 104 30.23 -15.06 1.18
N GLN A 105 31.23 -15.83 1.62
CA GLN A 105 31.14 -16.58 2.86
C GLN A 105 31.74 -15.76 4.01
N THR A 106 30.94 -15.49 5.04
CA THR A 106 31.39 -14.84 6.26
C THR A 106 32.30 -15.77 7.08
N ARG A 107 33.03 -15.22 8.06
CA ARG A 107 33.90 -16.01 8.95
C ARG A 107 33.16 -17.11 9.72
N ASN A 108 31.89 -16.88 10.04
CA ASN A 108 31.00 -17.82 10.73
C ASN A 108 30.26 -18.77 9.78
N GLY A 109 30.63 -18.82 8.49
CA GLY A 109 30.12 -19.79 7.53
C GLY A 109 28.81 -19.39 6.82
N LEU A 110 28.26 -18.20 7.08
CA LEU A 110 27.05 -17.72 6.39
C LEU A 110 27.39 -17.35 4.95
N VAL A 111 26.62 -17.85 3.99
CA VAL A 111 26.73 -17.48 2.57
C VAL A 111 25.80 -16.33 2.29
N LEU A 112 26.36 -15.21 1.83
CA LEU A 112 25.63 -14.03 1.39
C LEU A 112 25.67 -13.96 -0.13
N HIS A 113 24.52 -13.65 -0.74
CA HIS A 113 24.42 -13.39 -2.18
C HIS A 113 24.53 -11.90 -2.42
N CYS A 114 25.41 -11.49 -3.34
CA CYS A 114 25.76 -10.10 -3.58
C CYS A 114 25.65 -9.75 -5.07
N ILE A 115 25.17 -8.54 -5.36
CA ILE A 115 25.17 -7.90 -6.68
C ILE A 115 25.93 -6.59 -6.57
N ALA A 116 27.00 -6.44 -7.33
CA ALA A 116 27.66 -5.18 -7.58
C ALA A 116 27.14 -4.56 -8.89
N MET A 117 26.89 -3.25 -8.87
CA MET A 117 26.44 -2.48 -10.03
C MET A 117 26.95 -1.03 -9.93
N GLU A 118 26.78 -0.27 -11.02
CA GLU A 118 27.08 1.16 -11.08
C GLU A 118 26.35 1.93 -9.97
N LYS A 119 27.08 2.84 -9.30
CA LYS A 119 26.45 3.86 -8.48
C LYS A 119 26.13 5.07 -9.33
N ILE A 120 24.87 5.46 -9.33
CA ILE A 120 24.41 6.70 -9.94
C ILE A 120 24.60 7.82 -8.91
N ASP A 121 25.35 8.85 -9.28
CA ASP A 121 25.46 10.06 -8.47
C ASP A 121 24.25 10.96 -8.69
N GLY A 122 23.80 11.63 -7.63
CA GLY A 122 22.61 12.48 -7.64
C GLY A 122 21.53 12.00 -6.68
N TYR A 123 20.32 12.52 -6.85
CA TYR A 123 19.16 12.22 -6.02
C TYR A 123 18.15 11.41 -6.81
N ASN A 124 17.35 10.58 -6.12
CA ASN A 124 16.13 10.12 -6.76
C ASN A 124 15.11 11.27 -6.87
N LEU A 125 14.14 11.15 -7.77
CA LEU A 125 13.22 12.26 -8.05
C LEU A 125 12.33 12.63 -6.85
N GLU A 126 12.07 11.69 -5.93
CA GLU A 126 11.39 11.99 -4.67
C GLU A 126 12.22 12.93 -3.78
N GLN A 127 13.49 12.59 -3.58
CA GLN A 127 14.44 13.41 -2.83
C GLN A 127 14.72 14.75 -3.53
N TRP A 128 14.85 14.73 -4.85
CA TRP A 128 15.10 15.92 -5.64
C TRP A 128 13.94 16.93 -5.48
N LEU A 129 12.69 16.48 -5.60
CA LEU A 129 11.52 17.35 -5.45
C LEU A 129 11.43 17.96 -4.04
N GLN A 130 11.72 17.14 -3.01
CA GLN A 130 11.80 17.61 -1.62
C GLN A 130 12.88 18.68 -1.42
N GLN A 131 14.02 18.56 -2.12
CA GLN A 131 15.11 19.53 -2.01
C GLN A 131 14.83 20.83 -2.76
N GLN A 132 14.23 20.77 -3.95
CA GLN A 132 13.87 21.96 -4.71
C GLN A 132 12.73 22.75 -4.07
N ASN A 133 11.87 22.06 -3.30
CA ASN A 133 10.68 22.63 -2.68
C ASN A 133 9.74 23.30 -3.71
N SER A 134 9.73 22.76 -4.94
CA SER A 134 8.89 23.21 -6.05
C SER A 134 8.61 22.05 -7.01
N SER A 135 7.46 22.09 -7.71
CA SER A 135 7.17 21.21 -8.86
C SER A 135 8.11 21.49 -10.04
N ILE A 136 8.20 20.54 -10.98
CA ILE A 136 8.99 20.72 -12.20
C ILE A 136 8.28 21.64 -13.21
N SER A 137 9.05 22.32 -14.06
CA SER A 137 8.46 23.12 -15.16
C SER A 137 7.95 22.23 -16.29
N GLN A 138 7.16 22.81 -17.20
CA GLN A 138 6.70 22.11 -18.39
C GLN A 138 7.86 21.65 -19.28
N GLU A 139 8.86 22.49 -19.51
CA GLU A 139 10.02 22.16 -20.34
C GLU A 139 10.81 21.00 -19.72
N GLN A 140 11.00 21.04 -18.40
CA GLN A 140 11.64 19.96 -17.66
C GLN A 140 10.84 18.67 -17.71
N ALA A 141 9.50 18.75 -17.62
CA ALA A 141 8.64 17.59 -17.71
C ALA A 141 8.68 16.92 -19.08
N ILE A 142 8.69 17.69 -20.16
CA ILE A 142 8.80 17.19 -21.54
C ILE A 142 10.14 16.47 -21.73
N ASP A 143 11.24 17.11 -21.32
CA ASP A 143 12.59 16.53 -21.42
C ASP A 143 12.70 15.22 -20.64
N TRP A 144 12.31 15.22 -19.37
CA TRP A 144 12.37 14.03 -18.52
C TRP A 144 11.44 12.91 -18.98
N LEU A 145 10.24 13.26 -19.49
CA LEU A 145 9.30 12.26 -19.99
C LEU A 145 9.88 11.58 -21.24
N ARG A 146 10.48 12.35 -22.15
CA ARG A 146 11.18 11.81 -23.33
C ARG A 146 12.28 10.84 -22.92
N GLN A 147 13.19 11.26 -22.02
CA GLN A 147 14.28 10.40 -21.55
C GLN A 147 13.77 9.07 -20.97
N LEU A 148 12.70 9.10 -20.17
CA LEU A 148 12.13 7.90 -19.57
C LEU A 148 11.42 7.00 -20.59
N ILE A 149 10.75 7.58 -21.59
CA ILE A 149 10.13 6.80 -22.67
C ILE A 149 11.19 6.14 -23.56
N GLU A 150 12.30 6.81 -23.85
CA GLU A 150 13.44 6.22 -24.58
C GLU A 150 14.07 5.07 -23.79
N ILE A 151 14.19 5.21 -22.46
CA ILE A 151 14.61 4.11 -21.59
C ILE A 151 13.63 2.94 -21.67
N LEU A 152 12.32 3.20 -21.59
CA LEU A 152 11.30 2.15 -21.69
C LEU A 152 11.28 1.48 -23.07
N ASP A 153 11.60 2.20 -24.14
CA ASP A 153 11.70 1.62 -25.48
C ASP A 153 12.80 0.53 -25.55
N VAL A 154 13.95 0.81 -24.93
CA VAL A 154 15.03 -0.19 -24.78
C VAL A 154 14.57 -1.39 -23.95
N VAL A 155 13.83 -1.17 -22.86
CA VAL A 155 13.34 -2.25 -21.99
C VAL A 155 12.30 -3.12 -22.70
N HIS A 156 11.29 -2.49 -23.30
CA HIS A 156 10.16 -3.16 -23.96
C HIS A 156 10.59 -3.85 -25.26
N SER A 157 11.54 -3.29 -26.02
CA SER A 157 12.08 -3.94 -27.23
C SER A 157 12.81 -5.25 -26.95
N LYS A 158 13.32 -5.43 -25.73
CA LYS A 158 13.88 -6.70 -25.24
C LYS A 158 12.84 -7.63 -24.60
N GLN A 159 11.56 -7.30 -24.72
CA GLN A 159 10.43 -8.04 -24.16
C GLN A 159 10.42 -8.09 -22.62
N TYR A 160 10.94 -7.07 -21.96
CA TYR A 160 10.86 -6.92 -20.50
C TYR A 160 9.90 -5.80 -20.10
N LEU A 161 9.40 -5.86 -18.87
CA LEU A 161 8.66 -4.80 -18.18
C LEU A 161 9.44 -4.37 -16.93
N HIS A 162 9.41 -3.08 -16.59
CA HIS A 162 10.04 -2.60 -15.36
C HIS A 162 9.20 -2.94 -14.13
N ARG A 163 7.89 -2.63 -14.16
CA ARG A 163 6.86 -2.91 -13.13
C ARG A 163 6.94 -2.10 -11.83
N ASP A 164 8.03 -1.41 -11.53
CA ASP A 164 8.13 -0.56 -10.32
C ASP A 164 8.60 0.87 -10.63
N ILE A 165 7.99 1.51 -11.63
CA ILE A 165 8.30 2.90 -11.99
C ILE A 165 7.65 3.84 -10.97
N LYS A 166 8.47 4.65 -10.30
CA LYS A 166 8.06 5.65 -9.30
C LYS A 166 9.20 6.65 -9.06
N PRO A 167 8.94 7.82 -8.45
CA PRO A 167 9.97 8.83 -8.20
C PRO A 167 11.21 8.33 -7.45
N SER A 168 11.06 7.41 -6.51
CA SER A 168 12.19 6.85 -5.73
C SER A 168 13.08 5.88 -6.52
N ASN A 169 12.62 5.39 -7.67
CA ASN A 169 13.35 4.49 -8.57
C ASN A 169 13.86 5.20 -9.83
N ILE A 170 13.81 6.54 -9.88
CA ILE A 170 14.36 7.34 -10.97
C ILE A 170 15.36 8.29 -10.37
N MET A 171 16.62 8.21 -10.79
CA MET A 171 17.70 9.08 -10.34
C MET A 171 18.00 10.15 -11.37
N VAL A 172 18.23 11.38 -10.92
CA VAL A 172 18.72 12.47 -11.77
C VAL A 172 20.19 12.71 -11.49
N ARG A 173 21.03 12.59 -12.53
CA ARG A 173 22.45 12.95 -12.44
C ARG A 173 22.60 14.47 -12.26
N PRO A 174 23.64 14.94 -11.55
CA PRO A 174 23.91 16.38 -11.47
C PRO A 174 23.95 16.99 -12.88
N PRO A 175 23.20 18.09 -13.11
CA PRO A 175 23.11 18.68 -14.44
C PRO A 175 24.48 19.17 -14.91
N LEU A 176 24.72 19.04 -16.22
CA LEU A 176 25.78 19.79 -16.89
C LEU A 176 25.19 21.16 -17.26
N GLU A 177 26.02 22.20 -17.38
CA GLU A 177 25.66 23.64 -17.35
C GLU A 177 24.41 24.13 -18.13
N LYS A 178 23.78 23.32 -19.00
CA LYS A 178 22.61 23.67 -19.82
C LYS A 178 21.48 22.62 -19.88
N ASP A 179 21.52 21.53 -19.10
CA ASP A 179 20.47 20.50 -19.11
C ASP A 179 19.71 20.39 -17.77
N TRP A 180 18.56 19.72 -17.78
CA TRP A 180 17.79 19.40 -16.56
C TRP A 180 18.33 18.15 -15.83
N GLY A 181 19.54 17.70 -16.20
CA GLY A 181 20.13 16.45 -15.75
C GLY A 181 19.61 15.23 -16.52
N ASN A 182 20.49 14.24 -16.68
CA ASN A 182 20.14 12.96 -17.30
C ASN A 182 19.49 12.03 -16.26
N LEU A 183 18.35 11.46 -16.62
CA LEU A 183 17.63 10.49 -15.81
C LEU A 183 18.19 9.08 -15.98
N VAL A 184 18.16 8.33 -14.88
CA VAL A 184 18.55 6.93 -14.82
C VAL A 184 17.44 6.16 -14.09
N LEU A 185 16.82 5.21 -14.79
CA LEU A 185 15.84 4.29 -14.20
C LEU A 185 16.58 3.17 -13.48
N ILE A 186 16.30 3.00 -12.19
CA ILE A 186 16.98 2.03 -11.32
C ILE A 186 16.01 0.98 -10.79
N ASP A 187 16.57 -0.07 -10.20
CA ASP A 187 15.84 -1.14 -9.48
C ASP A 187 15.00 -2.08 -10.37
N PHE A 188 15.69 -2.88 -11.17
CA PHE A 188 15.10 -3.93 -12.02
C PHE A 188 14.76 -5.22 -11.24
N GLY A 189 14.72 -5.19 -9.91
CA GLY A 189 14.41 -6.36 -9.08
C GLY A 189 12.98 -6.89 -9.30
N THR A 190 12.09 -6.07 -9.84
CA THR A 190 10.70 -6.41 -10.17
C THR A 190 10.51 -6.76 -11.65
N ALA A 191 11.55 -6.58 -12.45
CA ALA A 191 11.47 -6.67 -13.90
C ALA A 191 11.35 -8.12 -14.37
N SER A 192 10.57 -8.33 -15.42
CA SER A 192 10.33 -9.66 -15.98
C SER A 192 10.02 -9.61 -17.46
N GLU A 193 10.11 -10.77 -18.10
CA GLU A 193 9.65 -10.94 -19.47
C GLU A 193 8.12 -10.73 -19.58
N ILE A 194 7.67 -10.14 -20.68
CA ILE A 194 6.24 -9.84 -20.95
C ILE A 194 5.40 -11.12 -20.96
N ASN A 195 5.95 -12.25 -21.43
CA ASN A 195 5.24 -13.52 -21.56
C ASN A 195 5.24 -14.39 -20.28
N LYS A 196 5.87 -13.93 -19.19
CA LYS A 196 5.85 -14.63 -17.90
C LYS A 196 4.79 -14.02 -16.99
N THR A 197 3.74 -14.79 -16.72
CA THR A 197 2.70 -14.42 -15.75
C THR A 197 3.29 -14.35 -14.35
N TYR A 198 2.83 -13.40 -13.52
CA TYR A 198 3.28 -13.20 -12.14
C TYR A 198 3.17 -14.48 -11.28
N GLN A 199 2.24 -15.38 -11.62
CA GLN A 199 2.03 -16.67 -10.96
C GLN A 199 3.19 -17.67 -11.19
N ASP A 200 3.89 -17.60 -12.31
CA ASP A 200 4.99 -18.52 -12.64
C ASP A 200 6.28 -18.20 -11.83
N GLN A 201 6.39 -16.99 -11.31
CA GLN A 201 7.54 -16.52 -10.52
C GLN A 201 7.32 -16.60 -9.00
N LEU A 202 6.11 -16.92 -8.52
CA LEU A 202 5.71 -16.79 -7.11
C LEU A 202 5.20 -18.08 -6.48
N SER A 203 5.88 -19.20 -6.70
CA SER A 203 5.52 -20.49 -6.13
C SER A 203 5.66 -20.58 -4.60
N ASN A 204 6.15 -19.55 -3.88
CA ASN A 204 6.31 -19.59 -2.42
C ASN A 204 5.68 -18.40 -1.68
N GLY A 205 4.67 -18.77 -0.87
CA GLY A 205 4.25 -18.22 0.43
C GLY A 205 4.92 -16.96 0.99
N ASP A 206 4.08 -15.95 1.23
CA ASP A 206 4.12 -15.02 2.39
C ASP A 206 5.18 -13.92 2.49
N LYS A 207 6.22 -13.88 1.67
CA LYS A 207 7.23 -12.79 1.73
C LYS A 207 7.32 -11.87 0.50
N MET A 208 6.66 -12.21 -0.61
CA MET A 208 6.89 -11.57 -1.91
C MET A 208 5.67 -10.77 -2.44
N THR A 209 4.78 -10.33 -1.55
CA THR A 209 3.61 -9.45 -1.90
C THR A 209 3.91 -7.96 -1.70
N ALA A 210 5.16 -7.61 -1.35
CA ALA A 210 5.62 -6.25 -1.10
C ALA A 210 5.95 -5.44 -2.38
N LEU A 211 5.64 -5.98 -3.56
CA LEU A 211 6.08 -5.47 -4.87
C LEU A 211 4.99 -4.67 -5.60
N MET A 212 4.17 -3.94 -4.84
CA MET A 212 3.14 -3.06 -5.39
C MET A 212 3.32 -1.68 -4.77
N SER A 213 3.75 -0.72 -5.59
CA SER A 213 3.93 0.67 -5.16
C SER A 213 2.59 1.39 -5.14
N SER A 214 2.13 1.73 -3.93
CA SER A 214 0.86 2.40 -3.66
C SER A 214 0.76 3.72 -4.43
N GLY A 215 -0.30 3.88 -5.24
CA GLY A 215 -0.53 5.11 -6.02
C GLY A 215 0.11 5.16 -7.40
N TYR A 216 1.08 4.28 -7.70
CA TYR A 216 1.78 4.23 -8.99
C TYR A 216 1.43 2.99 -9.81
N SER A 217 1.20 1.84 -9.17
CA SER A 217 0.95 0.58 -9.87
C SER A 217 -0.36 0.60 -10.67
N ALA A 218 -0.31 0.11 -11.90
CA ALA A 218 -1.49 0.02 -12.78
C ALA A 218 -2.48 -1.06 -12.28
N PRO A 219 -3.81 -0.85 -12.38
CA PRO A 219 -4.82 -1.79 -11.85
C PRO A 219 -4.67 -3.23 -12.35
N GLU A 220 -4.33 -3.43 -13.62
CA GLU A 220 -4.10 -4.76 -14.19
C GLU A 220 -2.84 -5.43 -13.65
N GLN A 221 -1.79 -4.67 -13.36
CA GLN A 221 -0.59 -5.17 -12.69
C GLN A 221 -0.91 -5.60 -11.26
N MET A 222 -1.81 -4.88 -10.57
CA MET A 222 -2.32 -5.27 -9.25
C MET A 222 -3.03 -6.63 -9.28
N ASN A 223 -3.57 -7.01 -10.45
CA ASN A 223 -4.22 -8.30 -10.71
C ASN A 223 -3.25 -9.35 -11.31
N GLY A 224 -1.94 -9.06 -11.36
CA GLY A 224 -0.93 -9.97 -11.91
C GLY A 224 -0.85 -10.01 -13.44
N GLN A 225 -1.50 -9.07 -14.13
CA GLN A 225 -1.59 -8.97 -15.60
C GLN A 225 -0.82 -7.76 -16.13
N ALA A 226 0.44 -7.61 -15.70
CA ALA A 226 1.28 -6.50 -16.16
C ALA A 226 1.56 -6.60 -17.67
N VAL A 227 1.39 -5.48 -18.36
CA VAL A 227 1.63 -5.29 -19.81
C VAL A 227 2.51 -4.06 -20.02
N PRO A 228 3.05 -3.79 -21.23
CA PRO A 228 3.82 -2.57 -21.51
C PRO A 228 3.12 -1.28 -21.06
N GLN A 229 1.81 -1.20 -21.26
CA GLN A 229 0.98 -0.08 -20.85
C GLN A 229 0.94 0.11 -19.32
N SER A 230 1.22 -0.93 -18.53
CA SER A 230 1.32 -0.82 -17.06
C SER A 230 2.49 0.07 -16.64
N ASP A 231 3.62 0.00 -17.35
CA ASP A 231 4.76 0.90 -17.14
C ASP A 231 4.39 2.35 -17.52
N PHE A 232 3.61 2.55 -18.59
CA PHE A 232 3.14 3.89 -18.99
C PHE A 232 2.22 4.52 -17.95
N PHE A 233 1.32 3.74 -17.34
CA PHE A 233 0.47 4.20 -16.24
C PHE A 233 1.30 4.65 -15.03
N ALA A 234 2.29 3.84 -14.65
CA ALA A 234 3.16 4.15 -13.52
C ALA A 234 4.03 5.39 -13.78
N LEU A 235 4.49 5.56 -15.02
CA LEU A 235 5.18 6.75 -15.49
C LEU A 235 4.26 7.99 -15.44
N GLY A 236 3.03 7.89 -15.95
CA GLY A 236 2.06 8.98 -15.85
C GLY A 236 1.79 9.41 -14.40
N ARG A 237 1.61 8.45 -13.48
CA ARG A 237 1.46 8.73 -12.04
C ARG A 237 2.70 9.37 -11.43
N THR A 238 3.88 9.01 -11.90
CA THR A 238 5.15 9.65 -11.53
C THR A 238 5.14 11.12 -11.96
N PHE A 239 4.76 11.43 -13.20
CA PHE A 239 4.69 12.82 -13.68
C PHE A 239 3.62 13.65 -12.99
N VAL A 240 2.48 13.05 -12.62
CA VAL A 240 1.50 13.71 -11.77
C VAL A 240 2.14 14.18 -10.46
N PHE A 241 2.90 13.32 -9.78
CA PHE A 241 3.62 13.72 -8.56
C PHE A 241 4.63 14.84 -8.81
N LEU A 242 5.42 14.77 -9.88
CA LEU A 242 6.45 15.77 -10.17
C LEU A 242 5.87 17.15 -10.55
N LEU A 243 4.74 17.16 -11.25
CA LEU A 243 4.08 18.38 -11.71
C LEU A 243 3.25 19.07 -10.62
N THR A 244 2.79 18.34 -9.62
CA THR A 244 1.93 18.90 -8.56
C THR A 244 2.63 19.01 -7.20
N GLY A 245 3.64 18.18 -6.94
CA GLY A 245 4.24 18.02 -5.62
C GLY A 245 3.41 17.16 -4.64
N TYR A 246 2.22 16.70 -5.04
CA TYR A 246 1.32 15.90 -4.21
C TYR A 246 1.38 14.43 -4.58
N HIS A 247 1.36 13.55 -3.59
CA HIS A 247 1.31 12.12 -3.86
C HIS A 247 0.03 11.77 -4.66
N PRO A 248 0.08 10.90 -5.69
CA PRO A 248 -1.09 10.67 -6.56
C PRO A 248 -2.35 10.18 -5.82
N LEU A 249 -2.20 9.55 -4.65
CA LEU A 249 -3.33 9.14 -3.80
C LEU A 249 -4.04 10.30 -3.08
N GLU A 250 -3.35 11.42 -2.87
CA GLU A 250 -3.94 12.60 -2.22
C GLU A 250 -4.95 13.32 -3.15
N MET A 251 -4.75 13.20 -4.46
CA MET A 251 -5.58 13.82 -5.49
C MET A 251 -6.57 12.83 -6.13
N TYR A 252 -6.62 11.59 -5.66
CA TYR A 252 -7.46 10.55 -6.26
C TYR A 252 -8.85 10.53 -5.60
N ASP A 253 -9.87 10.85 -6.39
CA ASP A 253 -11.26 10.68 -6.02
C ASP A 253 -11.70 9.25 -6.32
N VAL A 254 -11.80 8.50 -5.23
CA VAL A 254 -12.14 7.08 -5.27
C VAL A 254 -13.62 6.86 -5.66
N GLN A 255 -14.52 7.81 -5.41
CA GLN A 255 -15.94 7.70 -5.76
C GLN A 255 -16.15 7.79 -7.27
N GLN A 256 -15.48 8.76 -7.91
CA GLN A 256 -15.52 8.97 -9.36
C GLN A 256 -14.49 8.11 -10.11
N ASN A 257 -13.62 7.41 -9.36
CA ASN A 257 -12.49 6.66 -9.89
C ASN A 257 -11.60 7.55 -10.79
N LEU A 258 -11.40 8.79 -10.36
CA LEU A 258 -10.82 9.87 -11.15
C LEU A 258 -9.66 10.52 -10.39
N LEU A 259 -8.59 10.87 -11.10
CA LEU A 259 -7.46 11.58 -10.55
C LEU A 259 -7.64 13.10 -10.79
N HIS A 260 -7.96 13.87 -9.75
CA HIS A 260 -8.15 15.32 -9.84
C HIS A 260 -6.84 16.07 -9.67
N TRP A 261 -5.89 15.86 -10.57
CA TRP A 261 -4.55 16.44 -10.44
C TRP A 261 -4.35 17.73 -11.23
N GLN A 262 -5.07 17.93 -12.34
CA GLN A 262 -4.88 19.10 -13.22
C GLN A 262 -5.07 20.44 -12.49
N ASN A 263 -5.95 20.50 -11.49
CA ASN A 263 -6.18 21.69 -10.66
C ASN A 263 -4.95 22.10 -9.84
N HIS A 264 -4.01 21.18 -9.62
CA HIS A 264 -2.74 21.42 -8.94
C HIS A 264 -1.59 21.72 -9.91
N ALA A 265 -1.84 21.65 -11.22
CA ALA A 265 -0.87 21.86 -12.29
C ALA A 265 -1.33 22.95 -13.28
N THR A 266 -2.00 24.00 -12.79
CA THR A 266 -2.60 25.07 -13.62
C THR A 266 -1.61 25.88 -14.47
N HIS A 267 -0.32 25.76 -14.18
CA HIS A 267 0.78 26.39 -14.93
C HIS A 267 1.25 25.54 -16.13
N ILE A 268 0.68 24.35 -16.32
CA ILE A 268 1.04 23.41 -17.39
C ILE A 268 0.02 23.53 -18.53
N SER A 269 0.49 23.45 -19.78
CA SER A 269 -0.38 23.54 -20.95
C SER A 269 -1.38 22.38 -21.01
N PRO A 270 -2.60 22.60 -21.54
CA PRO A 270 -3.57 21.53 -21.74
C PRO A 270 -3.04 20.37 -22.59
N LEU A 271 -2.12 20.66 -23.51
CA LEU A 271 -1.47 19.65 -24.35
C LEU A 271 -0.71 18.62 -23.52
N LEU A 272 0.16 19.07 -22.60
CA LEU A 272 0.91 18.17 -21.73
C LEU A 272 0.00 17.49 -20.69
N LEU A 273 -0.99 18.21 -20.13
CA LEU A 273 -1.96 17.60 -19.21
C LEU A 273 -2.70 16.43 -19.86
N ASN A 274 -3.16 16.60 -21.10
CA ASN A 274 -3.86 15.56 -21.86
C ASN A 274 -2.97 14.35 -22.16
N LEU A 275 -1.67 14.57 -22.45
CA LEU A 275 -0.71 13.49 -22.63
C LEU A 275 -0.55 12.67 -21.34
N ILE A 276 -0.40 13.32 -20.18
CA ILE A 276 -0.29 12.62 -18.90
C ILE A 276 -1.58 11.88 -18.53
N ASP A 277 -2.76 12.44 -18.84
CA ASP A 277 -4.04 11.74 -18.68
C ASP A 277 -4.16 10.52 -19.59
N TRP A 278 -3.65 10.62 -20.82
CA TRP A 278 -3.60 9.49 -21.74
C TRP A 278 -2.72 8.35 -21.20
N LEU A 279 -1.57 8.67 -20.59
CA LEU A 279 -0.73 7.68 -19.90
C LEU A 279 -1.43 7.04 -18.70
N THR A 280 -2.22 7.80 -17.94
CA THR A 280 -2.86 7.35 -16.68
C THR A 280 -4.28 6.80 -16.85
N ALA A 281 -4.75 6.62 -18.08
CA ALA A 281 -6.07 6.07 -18.35
C ALA A 281 -6.24 4.67 -17.73
N LEU A 282 -7.34 4.47 -16.98
CA LEU A 282 -7.57 3.21 -16.27
C LEU A 282 -7.73 2.00 -17.20
N ASN A 283 -8.46 2.18 -18.30
CA ASN A 283 -8.62 1.15 -19.32
C ASN A 283 -7.34 1.06 -20.15
N ILE A 284 -6.76 -0.13 -20.27
CA ILE A 284 -5.54 -0.39 -21.04
C ILE A 284 -5.68 0.09 -22.49
N GLU A 285 -6.83 -0.17 -23.13
CA GLU A 285 -7.12 0.23 -24.52
C GLU A 285 -7.18 1.75 -24.73
N LYS A 286 -7.30 2.53 -23.64
CA LYS A 286 -7.30 3.99 -23.68
C LYS A 286 -5.92 4.58 -23.37
N ARG A 287 -4.89 3.75 -23.16
CA ARG A 287 -3.49 4.17 -23.04
C ARG A 287 -2.77 4.05 -24.39
N PRO A 288 -1.65 4.76 -24.58
CA PRO A 288 -0.80 4.57 -25.75
C PRO A 288 -0.41 3.10 -25.91
N ALA A 289 -0.40 2.61 -27.15
CA ALA A 289 -0.07 1.22 -27.42
C ALA A 289 1.43 0.95 -27.39
N SER A 290 2.26 1.99 -27.59
CA SER A 290 3.71 1.88 -27.71
C SER A 290 4.45 3.14 -27.23
N THR A 291 5.74 2.99 -26.98
CA THR A 291 6.66 4.11 -26.71
C THR A 291 6.73 5.09 -27.89
N GLN A 292 6.66 4.59 -29.13
CA GLN A 292 6.68 5.42 -30.35
C GLN A 292 5.49 6.38 -30.42
N GLU A 293 4.30 5.94 -30.02
CA GLU A 293 3.11 6.79 -29.96
C GLU A 293 3.29 7.96 -28.98
N ILE A 294 3.93 7.70 -27.84
CA ILE A 294 4.18 8.72 -26.81
C ILE A 294 5.24 9.71 -27.29
N LEU A 295 6.33 9.22 -27.90
CA LEU A 295 7.39 10.08 -28.46
C LEU A 295 6.86 10.99 -29.55
N HIS A 296 6.03 10.46 -30.46
CA HIS A 296 5.41 11.27 -31.51
C HIS A 296 4.51 12.37 -30.92
N SER A 297 3.69 12.03 -29.92
CA SER A 297 2.86 13.01 -29.22
C SER A 297 3.70 14.12 -28.55
N LEU A 298 4.84 13.77 -27.95
CA LEU A 298 5.77 14.77 -27.37
C LEU A 298 6.33 15.74 -28.41
N GLU A 299 6.73 15.24 -29.59
CA GLU A 299 7.24 16.07 -30.69
C GLU A 299 6.16 17.05 -31.22
N GLU A 300 4.91 16.59 -31.33
CA GLU A 300 3.78 17.45 -31.72
C GLU A 300 3.53 18.56 -30.68
N ILE A 301 3.61 18.22 -29.39
CA ILE A 301 3.42 19.19 -28.29
C ILE A 301 4.51 20.25 -28.33
N GLU A 302 5.79 19.86 -28.46
CA GLU A 302 6.89 20.81 -28.55
C GLU A 302 6.75 21.77 -29.72
N THR A 303 6.40 21.26 -30.90
CA THR A 303 6.20 22.08 -32.11
C THR A 303 5.14 23.15 -31.87
N GLN A 304 3.99 22.75 -31.29
CA GLN A 304 2.89 23.67 -30.97
C GLN A 304 3.25 24.69 -29.88
N LEU A 305 4.07 24.32 -28.91
CA LEU A 305 4.55 25.23 -27.87
C LEU A 305 5.58 26.23 -28.41
N THR A 306 6.37 25.86 -29.43
CA THR A 306 7.32 26.80 -30.06
C THR A 306 6.66 27.81 -30.99
N ASP A 307 5.59 27.43 -31.68
CA ASP A 307 4.88 28.27 -32.65
C ASP A 307 4.02 29.39 -32.01
N THR A 308 3.86 29.39 -30.68
CA THR A 308 2.94 30.29 -29.94
C THR A 308 3.60 31.51 -29.26
N THR A 309 4.88 31.82 -29.56
CA THR A 309 5.60 33.02 -29.03
C THR A 309 5.67 34.16 -30.10
N PRO A 310 5.48 35.45 -29.77
CA PRO A 310 4.45 36.29 -30.42
C PRO A 310 4.90 37.09 -31.65
N THR A 311 4.04 37.14 -32.68
CA THR A 311 4.04 38.25 -33.65
C THR A 311 2.95 39.24 -33.28
N ASN A 312 3.36 40.46 -32.92
CA ASN A 312 2.50 41.63 -32.75
C ASN A 312 1.53 41.81 -33.93
N SER A 313 0.23 41.94 -33.64
CA SER A 313 -0.73 42.61 -34.52
C SER A 313 -1.87 43.19 -33.69
N ASN A 314 -1.74 44.47 -33.35
CA ASN A 314 -2.90 45.34 -33.17
C ASN A 314 -3.67 45.43 -34.50
N ILE A 315 -5.00 45.38 -34.45
CA ILE A 315 -6.02 46.13 -35.25
C ILE A 315 -7.38 45.68 -34.66
N LEU A 316 -7.98 46.48 -33.78
CA LEU A 316 -9.03 47.49 -34.04
C LEU A 316 -10.40 46.95 -34.50
N GLU A 317 -11.38 47.25 -33.64
CA GLU A 317 -12.83 47.30 -33.78
C GLU A 317 -13.43 47.43 -35.20
N SER A 318 -14.52 46.69 -35.44
CA SER A 318 -15.73 47.27 -36.01
C SER A 318 -16.99 46.49 -35.62
N SER A 319 -18.02 47.26 -35.31
CA SER A 319 -19.35 46.96 -34.78
C SER A 319 -20.38 46.42 -35.79
N ASN A 320 -21.36 45.66 -35.27
CA ASN A 320 -22.82 45.66 -35.51
C ASN A 320 -23.37 44.21 -35.53
N LEU A 321 -24.12 43.75 -34.51
CA LEU A 321 -25.54 43.97 -34.17
C LEU A 321 -26.54 43.27 -35.13
N GLU A 322 -27.11 42.15 -34.68
CA GLU A 322 -28.53 41.76 -34.76
C GLU A 322 -28.74 40.53 -33.83
N HIS A 323 -29.24 40.71 -32.61
CA HIS A 323 -30.63 40.58 -32.14
C HIS A 323 -31.27 39.18 -32.28
N PHE A 324 -31.33 38.43 -31.17
CA PHE A 324 -32.51 37.62 -30.78
C PHE A 324 -32.55 37.48 -29.23
N PRO A 325 -33.71 37.71 -28.57
CA PRO A 325 -33.80 37.75 -27.12
C PRO A 325 -34.14 36.39 -26.49
N VAL A 326 -33.64 36.18 -25.29
CA VAL A 326 -34.14 35.20 -24.32
C VAL A 326 -34.83 36.01 -23.22
N ASP A 327 -36.05 35.63 -22.86
CA ASP A 327 -36.73 36.17 -21.69
C ASP A 327 -37.33 35.08 -20.80
N ILE A 328 -37.41 35.42 -19.52
CA ILE A 328 -37.53 34.56 -18.36
C ILE A 328 -38.98 34.50 -17.84
N ASN A 329 -39.34 33.31 -17.34
CA ASN A 329 -40.27 33.00 -16.23
C ASN A 329 -41.80 32.84 -16.39
N HIS A 330 -42.20 31.82 -15.63
CA HIS A 330 -43.39 31.63 -14.79
C HIS A 330 -44.75 31.21 -15.36
N ASN A 331 -45.10 30.01 -14.88
CA ASN A 331 -46.38 29.59 -14.28
C ASN A 331 -47.58 29.19 -15.16
N SER A 332 -48.06 28.00 -14.78
CA SER A 332 -49.45 27.60 -14.53
C SER A 332 -50.33 27.20 -15.72
N LEU A 333 -50.79 25.93 -15.68
CA LEU A 333 -52.15 25.55 -16.08
C LEU A 333 -52.65 24.30 -15.29
N PRO A 334 -53.97 24.08 -15.18
CA PRO A 334 -54.68 23.27 -14.17
C PRO A 334 -55.37 22.01 -14.79
N PRO A 335 -56.52 21.49 -14.30
CA PRO A 335 -56.77 20.76 -13.04
C PRO A 335 -57.32 19.31 -13.23
N ASN A 336 -57.52 18.62 -12.10
CA ASN A 336 -58.64 17.70 -11.77
C ASN A 336 -58.51 16.17 -12.05
N LYS A 337 -58.43 15.34 -11.00
CA LYS A 337 -59.55 14.52 -10.44
C LYS A 337 -59.05 13.50 -9.39
N GLN A 338 -59.86 13.34 -8.34
CA GLN A 338 -59.68 12.40 -7.22
C GLN A 338 -59.84 10.92 -7.64
N PRO A 339 -59.39 9.98 -6.79
CA PRO A 339 -60.30 8.92 -6.36
C PRO A 339 -60.28 8.62 -4.85
N GLU A 340 -61.19 7.74 -4.47
CA GLU A 340 -61.93 7.62 -3.21
C GLU A 340 -61.22 6.88 -2.07
N LYS A 341 -61.79 7.06 -0.87
CA LYS A 341 -61.44 6.40 0.40
C LYS A 341 -62.21 5.07 0.55
N VAL A 342 -61.56 4.04 1.08
CA VAL A 342 -62.20 2.84 1.66
C VAL A 342 -61.60 2.57 3.05
N PRO A 343 -62.40 2.27 4.10
CA PRO A 343 -61.92 2.24 5.48
C PRO A 343 -61.33 0.89 5.90
N LEU A 344 -60.26 0.97 6.68
CA LEU A 344 -59.43 -0.12 7.19
C LEU A 344 -59.77 -0.36 8.67
N LEU A 345 -60.64 -1.35 8.99
CA LEU A 345 -61.00 -1.61 10.40
C LEU A 345 -61.38 -3.06 10.76
N VAL A 346 -61.01 -4.08 9.97
CA VAL A 346 -61.28 -5.49 10.35
C VAL A 346 -60.05 -6.41 10.35
N PHE A 347 -58.89 -5.98 9.86
CA PHE A 347 -57.71 -6.86 9.74
C PHE A 347 -56.88 -7.05 11.02
N PHE A 348 -57.00 -6.16 12.02
CA PHE A 348 -56.15 -6.25 13.22
C PHE A 348 -56.69 -7.17 14.33
N ALA A 349 -57.95 -7.59 14.29
CA ALA A 349 -58.51 -8.43 15.38
C ALA A 349 -58.15 -9.93 15.26
N VAL A 350 -57.93 -10.43 14.04
CA VAL A 350 -57.69 -11.87 13.80
C VAL A 350 -56.21 -12.25 14.03
N LEU A 351 -55.28 -11.31 13.85
CA LEU A 351 -53.84 -11.59 13.96
C LEU A 351 -53.37 -11.79 15.42
N PHE A 352 -53.97 -11.09 16.39
CA PHE A 352 -53.59 -11.20 17.80
C PHE A 352 -54.07 -12.50 18.47
N VAL A 353 -55.16 -13.11 17.98
CA VAL A 353 -55.69 -14.37 18.54
C VAL A 353 -54.81 -15.57 18.14
N VAL A 354 -54.25 -15.56 16.93
CA VAL A 354 -53.39 -16.65 16.42
C VAL A 354 -52.00 -16.62 17.08
N LEU A 355 -51.44 -15.43 17.34
CA LEU A 355 -50.14 -15.28 18.02
C LEU A 355 -50.21 -15.63 19.52
N GLY A 356 -51.35 -15.36 20.17
CA GLY A 356 -51.58 -15.72 21.58
C GLY A 356 -51.65 -17.24 21.81
N LEU A 357 -52.27 -17.99 20.89
CA LEU A 357 -52.43 -19.45 21.02
C LEU A 357 -51.14 -20.22 20.72
N LEU A 358 -50.29 -19.74 19.82
CA LEU A 358 -48.98 -20.36 19.53
C LEU A 358 -47.98 -20.24 20.69
N SER A 359 -48.08 -19.17 21.48
CA SER A 359 -47.20 -18.92 22.62
C SER A 359 -47.47 -19.88 23.80
N ILE A 360 -48.73 -20.29 23.99
CA ILE A 360 -49.13 -21.19 25.08
C ILE A 360 -48.70 -22.63 24.83
N VAL A 361 -48.65 -23.07 23.56
CA VAL A 361 -48.19 -24.42 23.18
C VAL A 361 -46.67 -24.57 23.31
N ALA A 362 -45.90 -23.50 23.07
CA ALA A 362 -44.45 -23.51 23.24
C ALA A 362 -44.00 -23.59 24.71
N LEU A 363 -44.83 -23.09 25.65
CA LEU A 363 -44.55 -23.13 27.09
C LEU A 363 -44.88 -24.49 27.75
N ALA A 364 -45.68 -25.35 27.10
CA ALA A 364 -46.09 -26.63 27.67
C ALA A 364 -45.17 -27.82 27.34
N THR A 365 -44.14 -27.65 26.50
CA THR A 365 -43.34 -28.78 25.98
C THR A 365 -41.83 -28.72 26.24
N ARG A 366 -41.30 -27.70 26.93
CA ARG A 366 -39.86 -27.63 27.17
C ARG A 366 -39.45 -28.23 28.51
N LYS A 367 -39.18 -29.53 28.46
CA LYS A 367 -38.49 -30.32 29.49
C LYS A 367 -37.12 -29.69 29.76
N SER A 368 -36.83 -29.48 31.05
CA SER A 368 -35.59 -28.94 31.60
C SER A 368 -34.43 -29.89 31.44
N ASP A 369 -33.39 -29.46 30.74
CA ASP A 369 -32.00 -29.86 30.96
C ASP A 369 -31.12 -29.00 30.05
N PHE A 370 -30.46 -27.97 30.59
CA PHE A 370 -29.18 -27.45 30.08
C PHE A 370 -28.59 -26.51 31.13
N SER A 371 -27.41 -26.86 31.64
CA SER A 371 -26.61 -25.99 32.49
C SER A 371 -26.06 -24.84 31.62
N GLU A 372 -26.66 -23.65 31.72
CA GLU A 372 -26.11 -22.44 31.13
C GLU A 372 -24.95 -21.91 31.98
N THR A 373 -23.71 -22.16 31.57
CA THR A 373 -22.63 -21.20 31.82
C THR A 373 -22.89 -19.99 30.91
N SER A 374 -23.52 -18.96 31.45
CA SER A 374 -23.82 -17.70 30.74
C SER A 374 -22.52 -16.98 30.35
N TYR A 375 -22.11 -17.08 29.09
CA TYR A 375 -21.06 -16.26 28.51
C TYR A 375 -21.64 -14.87 28.20
N TYR A 376 -21.44 -13.91 29.10
CA TYR A 376 -21.88 -12.53 28.90
C TYR A 376 -21.07 -11.86 27.79
N ARG A 377 -21.66 -11.80 26.60
CA ARG A 377 -21.17 -11.09 25.42
C ARG A 377 -21.11 -9.58 25.69
N GLN A 378 -20.07 -8.90 25.23
CA GLN A 378 -19.97 -7.44 25.35
C GLN A 378 -20.72 -6.75 24.20
N TYR A 379 -21.46 -5.69 24.50
CA TYR A 379 -22.13 -4.84 23.51
C TYR A 379 -21.35 -3.54 23.30
N PRO A 380 -21.36 -2.97 22.08
CA PRO A 380 -20.61 -1.75 21.78
C PRO A 380 -21.32 -0.51 22.34
N GLU A 381 -20.52 0.42 22.85
CA GLU A 381 -20.87 1.82 22.99
C GLU A 381 -20.62 2.52 21.66
N LYS A 382 -21.64 3.15 21.08
CA LYS A 382 -21.49 3.92 19.83
C LYS A 382 -20.83 5.27 20.14
N LYS A 383 -19.62 5.48 19.66
CA LYS A 383 -18.89 6.76 19.75
C LYS A 383 -18.71 7.31 18.32
N GLY A 384 -19.67 8.12 17.86
CA GLY A 384 -19.75 8.52 16.45
C GLY A 384 -20.06 7.30 15.57
N ASN A 385 -19.26 7.07 14.53
CA ASN A 385 -19.39 5.89 13.69
C ASN A 385 -18.70 4.64 14.28
N ILE A 386 -17.91 4.78 15.34
CA ILE A 386 -17.09 3.72 15.91
C ILE A 386 -17.86 2.85 16.92
N ASP A 387 -17.67 1.54 16.83
CA ASP A 387 -18.08 0.58 17.86
C ASP A 387 -16.97 0.47 18.90
N TYR A 388 -17.21 1.06 20.07
CA TYR A 388 -16.29 1.02 21.19
C TYR A 388 -16.70 -0.06 22.19
N PHE A 389 -15.78 -0.96 22.51
CA PHE A 389 -15.93 -1.95 23.56
C PHE A 389 -14.95 -1.61 24.68
N SER A 390 -15.48 -1.26 25.84
CA SER A 390 -14.70 -0.90 27.02
C SER A 390 -13.70 -1.98 27.45
N TYR A 391 -12.64 -1.54 28.14
CA TYR A 391 -11.60 -2.40 28.67
C TYR A 391 -12.19 -3.59 29.45
N GLN A 392 -11.67 -4.79 29.20
CA GLN A 392 -11.88 -5.93 30.09
C GLN A 392 -10.58 -6.71 30.26
N GLU A 393 -10.50 -7.39 31.39
CA GLU A 393 -9.36 -8.20 31.76
C GLU A 393 -9.19 -9.44 30.86
N GLY A 394 -7.94 -9.70 30.52
CA GLY A 394 -7.44 -10.97 30.04
C GLY A 394 -6.31 -11.47 30.94
N ARG A 395 -6.25 -12.79 31.15
CA ARG A 395 -5.21 -13.41 31.99
C ARG A 395 -4.37 -14.37 31.18
N ASP A 396 -3.06 -14.28 31.35
CA ASP A 396 -2.15 -15.26 30.79
C ASP A 396 -2.10 -16.55 31.64
N SER A 397 -1.34 -17.55 31.19
CA SER A 397 -1.18 -18.85 31.87
C SER A 397 -0.58 -18.73 33.28
N GLN A 398 0.07 -17.62 33.59
CA GLN A 398 0.65 -17.32 34.91
C GLN A 398 -0.29 -16.46 35.78
N GLY A 399 -1.51 -16.17 35.30
CA GLY A 399 -2.51 -15.37 36.00
C GLY A 399 -2.25 -13.86 35.97
N ARG A 400 -1.25 -13.39 35.21
CA ARG A 400 -0.95 -11.95 35.06
C ARG A 400 -2.01 -11.30 34.17
N ILE A 401 -2.33 -10.05 34.48
CA ILE A 401 -3.47 -9.33 33.90
C ILE A 401 -2.98 -8.31 32.87
N ALA A 402 -3.72 -8.23 31.76
CA ALA A 402 -3.74 -7.09 30.86
C ALA A 402 -5.20 -6.73 30.56
N GLU A 403 -5.48 -5.44 30.37
CA GLU A 403 -6.80 -4.98 29.98
C GLU A 403 -6.83 -4.66 28.49
N PHE A 404 -7.93 -5.00 27.83
CA PHE A 404 -8.13 -4.79 26.40
C PHE A 404 -9.43 -4.08 26.12
N ASN A 405 -9.36 -2.91 25.48
CA ASN A 405 -10.51 -2.34 24.77
C ASN A 405 -10.47 -2.80 23.32
N ILE A 406 -11.63 -2.82 22.68
CA ILE A 406 -11.74 -3.19 21.27
C ILE A 406 -12.46 -2.05 20.59
N VAL A 407 -11.83 -1.54 19.55
CA VAL A 407 -12.35 -0.43 18.77
C VAL A 407 -12.51 -0.91 17.36
N VAL A 408 -13.75 -1.12 16.96
CA VAL A 408 -14.08 -1.45 15.59
C VAL A 408 -14.40 -0.14 14.90
N LEU A 409 -13.54 0.22 13.95
CA LEU A 409 -13.65 1.44 13.16
C LEU A 409 -14.86 1.25 12.24
N SER A 410 -16.06 1.51 12.76
CA SER A 410 -17.39 1.42 12.18
C SER A 410 -17.82 0.16 11.41
N LEU A 411 -19.09 -0.23 11.60
CA LEU A 411 -19.83 -1.13 10.69
C LEU A 411 -19.82 -0.67 9.23
N LYS A 412 -19.54 0.61 9.00
CA LYS A 412 -19.50 1.23 7.68
C LYS A 412 -18.17 1.07 6.98
N TYR A 413 -17.04 0.92 7.69
CA TYR A 413 -15.72 0.78 7.09
C TYR A 413 -15.35 -0.71 7.01
N LYS A 414 -15.59 -1.29 5.85
CA LYS A 414 -15.29 -2.70 5.58
C LYS A 414 -14.21 -2.79 4.53
N TRP A 415 -13.27 -3.71 4.67
CA TRP A 415 -12.35 -4.00 3.58
C TRP A 415 -13.11 -4.37 2.31
N LEU A 416 -12.78 -3.71 1.21
CA LEU A 416 -13.29 -4.10 -0.09
C LEU A 416 -12.87 -5.54 -0.39
N LEU A 417 -13.79 -6.35 -0.93
CA LEU A 417 -13.53 -7.74 -1.25
C LEU A 417 -12.37 -7.83 -2.25
N GLY A 418 -11.33 -8.61 -1.91
CA GLY A 418 -10.12 -8.76 -2.74
C GLY A 418 -9.10 -7.61 -2.65
N SER A 419 -9.38 -6.55 -1.89
CA SER A 419 -8.43 -5.44 -1.68
C SER A 419 -7.76 -5.49 -0.31
N ASN A 420 -6.52 -5.00 -0.25
CA ASN A 420 -5.75 -4.83 0.99
C ASN A 420 -5.54 -3.35 1.36
N PHE A 421 -6.00 -2.42 0.53
CA PHE A 421 -5.73 -0.99 0.64
C PHE A 421 -6.98 -0.12 0.42
N GLN A 422 -8.12 -0.75 0.14
CA GLN A 422 -9.41 -0.07 -0.04
C GLN A 422 -10.41 -0.51 1.01
N ILE A 423 -11.14 0.49 1.51
CA ILE A 423 -12.18 0.34 2.51
C ILE A 423 -13.49 0.76 1.85
N LYS A 424 -14.46 -0.13 1.78
CA LYS A 424 -15.86 0.23 1.52
C LYS A 424 -16.38 1.06 2.69
N TYR A 425 -16.90 2.25 2.42
CA TYR A 425 -17.60 3.15 3.33
C TYR A 425 -19.01 3.39 2.83
N ASN A 426 -20.02 2.79 3.47
CA ASN A 426 -21.39 2.72 2.91
C ASN A 426 -21.38 2.09 1.50
N ASP A 427 -21.75 2.84 0.45
CA ASP A 427 -21.71 2.41 -0.95
C ASP A 427 -20.47 2.90 -1.72
N GLU A 428 -19.58 3.62 -1.04
CA GLU A 428 -18.37 4.19 -1.62
C GLU A 428 -17.15 3.36 -1.27
N ILE A 429 -16.09 3.52 -2.05
CA ILE A 429 -14.77 2.98 -1.74
C ILE A 429 -13.90 4.17 -1.33
N ILE A 430 -13.16 4.06 -0.23
CA ILE A 430 -12.25 5.08 0.29
C ILE A 430 -10.86 4.49 0.51
N SER A 431 -9.84 5.33 0.46
CA SER A 431 -8.45 4.96 0.79
C SER A 431 -8.23 4.86 2.30
N VAL A 432 -7.13 4.23 2.70
CA VAL A 432 -6.68 4.21 4.10
C VAL A 432 -6.36 5.63 4.62
N ASP A 433 -5.95 6.55 3.74
CA ASP A 433 -5.67 7.95 4.10
C ASP A 433 -6.95 8.75 4.36
N LEU A 434 -8.02 8.52 3.60
CA LEU A 434 -9.32 9.14 3.90
C LEU A 434 -9.92 8.57 5.18
N LEU A 435 -9.75 7.27 5.43
CA LEU A 435 -10.08 6.66 6.71
C LEU A 435 -9.33 7.37 7.86
N LYS A 436 -8.05 7.72 7.68
CA LYS A 436 -7.27 8.49 8.68
C LYS A 436 -7.95 9.80 9.05
N LEU A 437 -8.27 10.63 8.07
CA LEU A 437 -8.89 11.94 8.30
C LEU A 437 -10.22 11.81 9.04
N ASN A 438 -11.04 10.83 8.65
CA ASN A 438 -12.31 10.56 9.32
C ASN A 438 -12.09 10.17 10.80
N LEU A 439 -11.09 9.34 11.08
CA LEU A 439 -10.78 8.91 12.44
C LEU A 439 -10.18 10.02 13.31
N GLU A 440 -9.39 10.92 12.74
CA GLU A 440 -8.91 12.13 13.43
C GLU A 440 -10.09 13.02 13.83
N GLN A 441 -11.04 13.27 12.91
CA GLN A 441 -12.25 14.04 13.18
C GLN A 441 -13.16 13.38 14.22
N GLU A 442 -13.27 12.05 14.18
CA GLU A 442 -14.01 11.27 15.19
C GLU A 442 -13.29 11.22 16.55
N GLY A 443 -12.06 11.74 16.64
CA GLY A 443 -11.30 11.82 17.88
C GLY A 443 -10.82 10.45 18.36
N ILE A 444 -10.39 9.58 17.44
CA ILE A 444 -9.98 8.19 17.72
C ILE A 444 -8.98 8.06 18.88
N GLU A 445 -8.06 9.01 19.03
CA GLU A 445 -7.10 9.03 20.14
C GLU A 445 -7.79 9.06 21.52
N LYS A 446 -8.85 9.87 21.64
CA LYS A 446 -9.66 9.98 22.87
C LYS A 446 -10.53 8.73 23.06
N ILE A 447 -11.09 8.20 21.97
CA ILE A 447 -11.94 7.01 21.98
C ILE A 447 -11.17 5.78 22.49
N MET A 448 -9.91 5.64 22.11
CA MET A 448 -9.04 4.52 22.55
C MET A 448 -8.65 4.57 24.04
N GLU A 449 -9.02 5.63 24.77
CA GLU A 449 -8.89 5.75 26.23
C GLU A 449 -7.46 5.48 26.75
N ALA A 450 -6.47 6.10 26.08
CA ALA A 450 -5.04 6.10 26.44
C ALA A 450 -4.42 4.70 26.55
N PRO A 451 -4.32 3.95 25.44
CA PRO A 451 -3.64 2.65 25.44
C PRO A 451 -2.11 2.82 25.61
N ASN A 452 -1.46 1.80 26.18
CA ASN A 452 0.01 1.73 26.21
C ASN A 452 0.59 1.07 24.97
N GLU A 453 -0.21 0.25 24.29
CA GLU A 453 0.16 -0.53 23.12
C GLU A 453 -1.08 -0.73 22.25
N ILE A 454 -0.92 -0.74 20.94
CA ILE A 454 -2.03 -0.95 20.00
C ILE A 454 -1.76 -2.18 19.14
N ILE A 455 -2.76 -3.05 19.03
CA ILE A 455 -2.75 -4.23 18.17
C ILE A 455 -3.63 -3.95 16.95
N SER A 456 -3.04 -3.98 15.77
CA SER A 456 -3.72 -3.84 14.49
C SER A 456 -4.13 -5.21 13.98
N VAL A 457 -5.44 -5.41 13.79
CA VAL A 457 -6.00 -6.72 13.46
C VAL A 457 -6.30 -6.81 11.97
N GLY A 458 -5.95 -7.94 11.36
CA GLY A 458 -6.25 -8.26 9.98
C GLY A 458 -7.16 -9.48 9.86
N THR A 459 -8.19 -9.36 9.03
CA THR A 459 -9.12 -10.43 8.67
C THR A 459 -9.30 -10.50 7.15
N ALA A 460 -9.66 -11.69 6.65
CA ALA A 460 -9.95 -11.91 5.25
C ALA A 460 -11.28 -12.66 5.06
N SER A 461 -11.89 -12.46 3.90
CA SER A 461 -13.14 -13.13 3.53
C SER A 461 -12.97 -14.63 3.39
N CYS A 462 -14.06 -15.40 3.43
CA CYS A 462 -14.02 -16.84 3.16
C CYS A 462 -13.76 -17.21 1.69
N LYS A 463 -13.65 -16.24 0.76
CA LYS A 463 -13.50 -16.51 -0.67
C LYS A 463 -12.04 -16.74 -1.03
N GLY A 464 -11.78 -17.81 -1.78
CA GLY A 464 -10.47 -18.09 -2.36
C GLY A 464 -9.61 -19.03 -1.52
N ASP A 465 -8.39 -19.26 -1.98
CA ASP A 465 -7.45 -20.14 -1.30
C ASP A 465 -7.14 -19.67 0.12
N ARG A 466 -7.08 -20.62 1.05
CA ARG A 466 -6.89 -20.35 2.47
C ARG A 466 -5.58 -19.60 2.74
N LEU A 467 -4.47 -20.05 2.16
CA LEU A 467 -3.16 -19.45 2.38
C LEU A 467 -3.11 -18.04 1.78
N VAL A 468 -3.74 -17.84 0.63
CA VAL A 468 -3.89 -16.51 0.02
C VAL A 468 -4.68 -15.57 0.94
N GLN A 469 -5.79 -16.02 1.51
CA GLN A 469 -6.60 -15.20 2.41
C GLN A 469 -5.90 -14.95 3.76
N GLU A 470 -5.16 -15.93 4.29
CA GLU A 470 -4.31 -15.73 5.47
C GLU A 470 -3.25 -14.64 5.24
N ARG A 471 -2.71 -14.53 4.02
CA ARG A 471 -1.79 -13.46 3.63
C ARG A 471 -2.46 -12.10 3.44
N VAL A 472 -3.64 -12.07 2.81
CA VAL A 472 -4.50 -10.87 2.67
C VAL A 472 -4.77 -10.27 4.05
N ALA A 473 -5.16 -11.10 5.02
CA ALA A 473 -5.38 -10.67 6.39
C ALA A 473 -4.10 -10.09 7.02
N LEU A 474 -2.94 -10.72 6.82
CA LEU A 474 -1.67 -10.16 7.28
C LEU A 474 -1.39 -8.77 6.68
N GLU A 475 -1.52 -8.60 5.37
CA GLU A 475 -1.27 -7.30 4.72
C GLU A 475 -2.23 -6.22 5.22
N ARG A 476 -3.52 -6.56 5.39
CA ARG A 476 -4.50 -5.64 6.00
C ARG A 476 -4.08 -5.22 7.40
N SER A 477 -3.57 -6.13 8.23
CA SER A 477 -3.07 -5.77 9.57
C SER A 477 -1.92 -4.76 9.51
N LYS A 478 -1.02 -4.87 8.52
CA LYS A 478 0.09 -3.93 8.32
C LYS A 478 -0.40 -2.54 7.89
N GLN A 479 -1.36 -2.49 6.96
CA GLN A 479 -1.96 -1.24 6.51
C GLN A 479 -2.65 -0.50 7.65
N VAL A 480 -3.39 -1.23 8.49
CA VAL A 480 -4.01 -0.67 9.71
C VAL A 480 -2.95 -0.16 10.68
N GLN A 481 -1.81 -0.84 10.80
CA GLN A 481 -0.75 -0.37 11.67
C GLN A 481 -0.07 0.91 11.19
N LEU A 482 0.18 1.05 9.89
CA LEU A 482 0.70 2.29 9.32
C LEU A 482 -0.26 3.46 9.58
N LEU A 483 -1.56 3.24 9.35
CA LEU A 483 -2.62 4.18 9.69
C LEU A 483 -2.57 4.59 11.17
N VAL A 484 -2.53 3.63 12.08
CA VAL A 484 -2.54 3.88 13.53
C VAL A 484 -1.25 4.56 13.99
N LYS A 485 -0.09 4.19 13.46
CA LYS A 485 1.18 4.86 13.81
C LYS A 485 1.13 6.35 13.46
N ASN A 486 0.52 6.70 12.32
CA ASN A 486 0.31 8.08 11.95
C ASN A 486 -0.70 8.78 12.86
N LEU A 487 -1.82 8.12 13.19
CA LEU A 487 -2.85 8.67 14.08
C LEU A 487 -2.34 8.93 15.49
N PHE A 488 -1.47 8.07 16.03
CA PHE A 488 -1.00 8.11 17.41
C PHE A 488 0.44 8.60 17.55
N ILE A 489 1.03 9.18 16.50
CA ILE A 489 2.45 9.58 16.48
C ILE A 489 2.80 10.57 17.61
N ASN A 490 1.83 11.41 17.99
CA ASN A 490 1.97 12.42 19.04
C ASN A 490 1.33 11.98 20.38
N THR A 491 0.92 10.72 20.52
CA THR A 491 0.35 10.18 21.76
C THR A 491 1.45 9.53 22.61
N PRO A 492 1.98 10.20 23.65
CA PRO A 492 3.15 9.73 24.42
C PRO A 492 2.91 8.44 25.21
N ASN A 493 1.64 8.07 25.43
CA ASN A 493 1.28 6.87 26.17
C ASN A 493 1.49 5.59 25.36
N VAL A 494 1.41 5.66 24.02
CA VAL A 494 1.56 4.50 23.13
C VAL A 494 3.04 4.23 22.89
N LYS A 495 3.55 3.13 23.46
CA LYS A 495 4.98 2.78 23.45
C LYS A 495 5.34 1.69 22.46
N SER A 496 4.37 0.92 21.97
CA SER A 496 4.62 -0.23 21.11
C SER A 496 3.39 -0.59 20.27
N TYR A 497 3.64 -1.32 19.18
CA TYR A 497 2.64 -1.73 18.22
C TYR A 497 2.78 -3.22 17.91
N ARG A 498 1.65 -3.90 17.71
CA ARG A 498 1.59 -5.31 17.32
C ARG A 498 0.64 -5.53 16.14
N LEU A 499 0.87 -6.62 15.42
CA LEU A 499 -0.04 -7.13 14.40
C LEU A 499 -0.73 -8.38 14.92
N LEU A 500 -2.02 -8.55 14.60
CA LEU A 500 -2.74 -9.80 14.80
C LEU A 500 -3.35 -10.24 13.46
N ASN A 501 -2.87 -11.37 12.93
CA ASN A 501 -3.43 -11.99 11.75
C ASN A 501 -4.43 -13.08 12.15
N LEU A 502 -5.72 -12.85 11.94
CA LEU A 502 -6.76 -13.88 12.17
C LEU A 502 -6.96 -14.76 10.93
N GLY A 503 -6.52 -14.31 9.77
CA GLY A 503 -6.59 -15.05 8.52
C GLY A 503 -7.99 -15.08 7.90
N GLN A 504 -8.25 -16.15 7.15
CA GLN A 504 -9.52 -16.38 6.45
C GLN A 504 -10.68 -16.65 7.42
N PHE A 505 -11.85 -16.10 7.15
CA PHE A 505 -13.10 -16.48 7.80
C PHE A 505 -13.62 -17.85 7.29
N GLN A 506 -14.05 -18.77 8.15
CA GLN A 506 -14.20 -20.21 7.82
C GLN A 506 -15.52 -20.88 8.26
N ARG A 507 -16.64 -20.17 8.30
CA ARG A 507 -17.94 -20.81 8.57
C ARG A 507 -18.50 -21.57 7.35
N SER A 508 -19.22 -22.66 7.61
CA SER A 508 -19.84 -23.51 6.57
C SER A 508 -20.91 -22.81 5.74
N ASP A 509 -21.56 -21.79 6.30
CA ASP A 509 -22.58 -20.98 5.63
C ASP A 509 -22.01 -19.75 4.92
N CYS A 510 -20.67 -19.59 4.87
CA CYS A 510 -20.06 -18.36 4.35
C CYS A 510 -20.27 -18.18 2.85
N GLN A 511 -20.74 -16.98 2.49
CA GLN A 511 -20.95 -16.57 1.12
C GLN A 511 -20.02 -15.40 0.76
N ALA A 512 -19.44 -15.46 -0.44
CA ALA A 512 -18.43 -14.51 -0.90
C ALA A 512 -18.87 -13.03 -0.88
N ASN A 513 -20.16 -12.76 -1.05
CA ASN A 513 -20.71 -11.40 -1.22
C ASN A 513 -21.59 -10.97 -0.04
N GLN A 514 -21.58 -11.72 1.07
CA GLN A 514 -22.37 -11.40 2.26
C GLN A 514 -21.50 -11.55 3.50
N ASP A 515 -21.49 -10.51 4.34
CA ASP A 515 -20.91 -10.63 5.67
C ASP A 515 -21.87 -11.41 6.55
N LEU A 516 -21.44 -12.58 7.02
CA LEU A 516 -22.21 -13.39 7.97
C LEU A 516 -22.13 -12.86 9.39
N THR A 517 -21.07 -12.11 9.69
CA THR A 517 -20.90 -11.44 10.97
C THR A 517 -20.58 -9.98 10.74
N THR A 518 -20.92 -9.20 11.75
CA THR A 518 -20.72 -7.76 11.82
C THR A 518 -19.24 -7.36 11.65
N TYR A 519 -18.31 -8.28 11.95
CA TYR A 519 -16.87 -8.02 12.01
C TYR A 519 -16.03 -8.81 11.00
N GLN A 520 -16.66 -9.55 10.08
CA GLN A 520 -15.97 -10.41 9.11
C GLN A 520 -14.93 -9.63 8.27
N THR A 521 -15.29 -8.43 7.82
CA THR A 521 -14.47 -7.58 6.94
C THR A 521 -14.15 -6.23 7.57
N SER A 522 -14.38 -6.04 8.87
CA SER A 522 -14.24 -4.74 9.53
C SER A 522 -12.80 -4.39 9.87
N VAL A 523 -12.50 -3.10 10.00
CA VAL A 523 -11.21 -2.63 10.50
C VAL A 523 -11.24 -2.60 12.03
N ILE A 524 -10.36 -3.37 12.67
CA ILE A 524 -10.37 -3.60 14.12
C ILE A 524 -9.03 -3.16 14.73
N LEU A 525 -9.12 -2.33 15.76
CA LEU A 525 -8.03 -1.93 16.63
C LEU A 525 -8.27 -2.48 18.03
N ILE A 526 -7.20 -2.90 18.71
CA ILE A 526 -7.28 -3.32 20.12
C ILE A 526 -6.27 -2.49 20.90
N GLY A 527 -6.75 -1.70 21.86
CA GLY A 527 -5.90 -0.98 22.79
C GLY A 527 -5.58 -1.85 24.00
N VAL A 528 -4.33 -1.79 24.42
CA VAL A 528 -3.79 -2.61 25.52
C VAL A 528 -3.33 -1.70 26.65
N LYS A 529 -3.79 -2.01 27.86
CA LYS A 529 -3.22 -1.48 29.11
C LYS A 529 -2.55 -2.61 29.86
N ARG A 530 -1.24 -2.47 30.09
CA ARG A 530 -0.45 -3.49 30.81
C ARG A 530 -0.45 -3.16 32.29
N GLU A 531 -1.12 -3.98 33.09
CA GLU A 531 -0.99 -3.89 34.55
C GLU A 531 0.34 -4.49 35.04
N SER A 532 0.88 -5.47 34.30
CA SER A 532 2.20 -6.07 34.55
C SER A 532 3.10 -5.98 33.32
N SER A 533 4.36 -5.56 33.49
CA SER A 533 5.33 -5.47 32.38
C SER A 533 5.68 -6.83 31.76
N SER A 534 5.47 -7.92 32.49
CA SER A 534 5.86 -9.29 32.09
C SER A 534 4.73 -10.13 31.46
N VAL A 535 3.50 -9.62 31.42
CA VAL A 535 2.33 -10.36 30.91
C VAL A 535 2.53 -10.86 29.47
N ILE A 536 2.14 -12.12 29.21
CA ILE A 536 2.14 -12.68 27.85
C ILE A 536 0.87 -12.22 27.14
N ILE A 537 1.00 -11.19 26.30
CA ILE A 537 -0.12 -10.54 25.61
C ILE A 537 -0.95 -11.52 24.79
N ASP A 538 -0.34 -12.48 24.10
CA ASP A 538 -1.04 -13.46 23.27
C ASP A 538 -2.04 -14.29 24.08
N GLU A 539 -1.60 -14.78 25.24
CA GLU A 539 -2.40 -15.61 26.13
C GLU A 539 -3.51 -14.79 26.79
N ALA A 540 -3.16 -13.60 27.30
CA ALA A 540 -4.12 -12.70 27.94
C ALA A 540 -5.20 -12.24 26.96
N LEU A 541 -4.83 -11.84 25.74
CA LEU A 541 -5.78 -11.41 24.72
C LEU A 541 -6.68 -12.56 24.28
N ARG A 542 -6.13 -13.77 24.06
CA ARG A 542 -6.95 -14.93 23.72
C ARG A 542 -7.94 -15.26 24.84
N ASN A 543 -7.47 -15.31 26.09
CA ASN A 543 -8.32 -15.53 27.26
C ASN A 543 -9.50 -14.54 27.32
N ARG A 544 -9.19 -13.27 27.05
CA ARG A 544 -10.14 -12.18 26.99
C ARG A 544 -11.19 -12.37 25.88
N LEU A 545 -10.77 -12.74 24.68
CA LEU A 545 -11.67 -12.93 23.53
C LEU A 545 -12.55 -14.17 23.68
N GLU A 546 -12.06 -15.24 24.32
CA GLU A 546 -12.81 -16.48 24.54
C GLU A 546 -13.83 -16.36 25.68
N LYS A 547 -13.45 -15.73 26.79
CA LYS A 547 -14.35 -15.59 27.96
C LYS A 547 -15.43 -14.54 27.77
N LYS A 548 -15.09 -13.45 27.06
CA LYS A 548 -15.98 -12.30 26.91
C LYS A 548 -15.98 -11.79 25.47
N PRO A 549 -16.41 -12.59 24.48
CA PRO A 549 -16.43 -12.16 23.09
C PRO A 549 -17.21 -10.85 22.92
N PHE A 550 -16.77 -10.02 21.98
CA PHE A 550 -17.44 -8.76 21.65
C PHE A 550 -18.46 -9.01 20.53
N ALA A 551 -19.70 -8.61 20.76
CA ALA A 551 -20.81 -8.79 19.82
C ALA A 551 -20.85 -10.19 19.18
N ASP A 552 -20.92 -10.35 17.86
CA ASP A 552 -20.96 -11.67 17.19
C ASP A 552 -19.59 -12.26 16.84
N PHE A 553 -18.49 -11.63 17.29
CA PHE A 553 -17.14 -12.13 17.05
C PHE A 553 -16.89 -13.47 17.77
N LYS A 554 -16.38 -14.45 17.03
CA LYS A 554 -15.87 -15.71 17.57
C LYS A 554 -14.50 -15.98 17.01
N LEU A 555 -13.59 -16.39 17.88
CA LEU A 555 -12.22 -16.64 17.48
C LEU A 555 -12.12 -17.88 16.58
N GLU A 556 -12.93 -18.91 16.84
CA GLU A 556 -12.98 -20.13 16.02
C GLU A 556 -13.49 -19.92 14.58
N ASP A 557 -14.15 -18.80 14.29
CA ASP A 557 -14.63 -18.50 12.93
C ASP A 557 -13.49 -18.10 11.99
N TYR A 558 -12.25 -17.99 12.49
CA TYR A 558 -11.08 -17.57 11.74
C TYR A 558 -9.97 -18.63 11.72
N SER A 559 -9.36 -18.79 10.54
CA SER A 559 -8.38 -19.82 10.22
C SER A 559 -7.13 -19.89 11.12
N LEU A 560 -6.75 -18.74 11.72
CA LEU A 560 -5.62 -18.61 12.64
C LEU A 560 -6.07 -18.29 14.08
N GLY A 561 -7.36 -18.38 14.36
CA GLY A 561 -7.92 -18.11 15.68
C GLY A 561 -7.75 -19.25 16.71
N SER A 562 -7.31 -20.44 16.29
CA SER A 562 -7.17 -21.56 17.22
C SER A 562 -6.06 -21.33 18.26
N ALA A 563 -6.16 -22.01 19.41
CA ALA A 563 -5.18 -21.95 20.49
C ALA A 563 -3.72 -22.10 20.03
N GLN A 564 -3.49 -22.97 19.05
CA GLN A 564 -2.16 -23.31 18.56
C GLN A 564 -1.62 -22.30 17.54
N LYS A 565 -2.50 -21.53 16.90
CA LYS A 565 -2.17 -20.62 15.79
C LYS A 565 -2.24 -19.15 16.19
N PHE A 566 -3.05 -18.82 17.19
CA PHE A 566 -3.26 -17.45 17.63
C PHE A 566 -1.98 -16.85 18.19
N LYS A 567 -1.48 -15.79 17.55
CA LYS A 567 -0.26 -15.10 17.94
C LYS A 567 -0.26 -13.67 17.46
N THR A 568 0.16 -12.74 18.32
CA THR A 568 0.47 -11.37 17.92
C THR A 568 1.95 -11.22 17.61
N ILE A 569 2.28 -10.33 16.67
CA ILE A 569 3.64 -10.09 16.20
C ILE A 569 4.05 -8.67 16.62
N PRO A 570 5.06 -8.49 17.50
CA PRO A 570 5.66 -7.18 17.73
C PRO A 570 6.15 -6.58 16.42
N SER A 571 5.84 -5.31 16.17
CA SER A 571 6.10 -4.70 14.87
C SER A 571 6.75 -3.34 14.97
N ASN A 572 7.85 -3.20 14.22
CA ASN A 572 8.61 -1.96 14.06
C ASN A 572 8.37 -1.30 12.69
N LEU A 573 7.33 -1.73 11.95
CA LEU A 573 7.00 -1.27 10.59
C LEU A 573 7.11 0.25 10.40
#